data_AF-A0A0L0SFJ2-F1
#
_entry.id   AF-A0A0L0SFJ2-F1
#
_cell.length_a   1.000
_cell.length_b   1.000
_cell.length_c   1.000
_cell.angle_alpha   90.00
_cell.angle_beta   90.00
_cell.angle_gamma   90.00
#
_symmetry.space_group_name_H-M   'P 1'
#
loop_
_entity.id
_entity.type
_entity.pdbx_description
1 polymer ?
#
loop_
_entity_poly.entity_id
_entity_poly.type
_entity_poly.pdbx_seq_one_letter_code
_entity_poly.pdbx_strand_id
1 'polypeptide(L)'
;MRRQSPPPPLPLPGLLAIAICALVLAASTAPSRSSVAAAAPARPPREHAEFATAASRAPTVNLRHPVRPWTDQQQRHRGDVAAWSSTAGVHEGAEASNDNDRDETPSYEFWQLTDAHLDMHYVPGTATNATCHGRPLTTALSEYTPNKSPIAGLYGAPLTQCDAPTTLFDRTLAFVRRETTNWGRGGVEFVVWTGDGVRHPTDRSMSMSYAEVVGVHRYLASQVRGMVPVEVPVVPTIGNNDVFPHNVLAPHSKLLHALSHIWAPFIPADQLESFKTYGAFVVPVRAPEQDAVGLSVVSINTMWFYLGNPYAAECASGSTVVGDVHLAWLEQVLWEAKEGRRQVYVIGHVPPAREHWHRRCLARYASMVGRYSDVVVAQIFGHVNLDYFVLVGAETAPVNAETAPVNAALIPTRHTDDEHPIKHAATVRRHFTQQLLSATTALHRDQTGPFPTATPNLTVALVSPSIIPNYLPSVRRYAATMRSGSHLLADYTQYLWNISDVSTWTTEQEFSVEYSARDAYGLAQLDASEYVRLAWTLMGRSNVGGGMEDKDLEAVRDRFWRYFAVSTGVSEF
;
A
#
# COMPACT_ATOMS: atom_id res chain seq x y z
N MET A 1 61.20 53.46 14.35
CA MET A 1 60.80 52.04 14.28
C MET A 1 60.37 51.59 15.68
N ARG A 2 59.07 51.46 15.93
CA ARG A 2 58.50 51.01 17.22
C ARG A 2 57.77 49.67 16.97
N ARG A 3 58.13 48.64 17.75
CA ARG A 3 57.47 47.33 17.79
C ARG A 3 56.23 47.40 18.70
N GLN A 4 55.12 46.79 18.29
CA GLN A 4 53.92 46.59 19.12
C GLN A 4 53.62 45.08 19.26
N SER A 5 53.16 44.71 20.45
CA SER A 5 52.87 43.36 20.94
C SER A 5 51.50 42.82 20.50
N PRO A 6 51.24 41.49 20.55
CA PRO A 6 49.98 40.88 20.13
C PRO A 6 48.90 40.83 21.24
N PRO A 7 47.60 40.65 20.89
CA PRO A 7 46.47 40.65 21.83
C PRO A 7 46.11 39.25 22.42
N PRO A 8 45.29 39.18 23.49
CA PRO A 8 44.92 37.95 24.21
C PRO A 8 43.65 37.23 23.65
N PRO A 9 43.33 35.99 24.09
CA PRO A 9 42.28 35.16 23.50
C PRO A 9 40.89 35.34 24.17
N LEU A 10 39.83 35.00 23.41
CA LEU A 10 38.42 34.95 23.86
C LEU A 10 37.97 33.50 24.17
N PRO A 11 37.05 33.29 25.14
CA PRO A 11 36.59 31.96 25.56
C PRO A 11 35.22 31.55 24.97
N LEU A 12 35.00 30.23 24.86
CA LEU A 12 33.72 29.55 24.60
C LEU A 12 32.72 29.72 25.77
N PRO A 13 31.40 29.62 25.50
CA PRO A 13 30.46 29.15 26.52
C PRO A 13 29.62 27.95 26.06
N GLY A 14 29.51 26.96 26.95
CA GLY A 14 28.55 25.86 26.89
C GLY A 14 27.32 26.09 27.77
N LEU A 15 26.30 25.26 27.51
CA LEU A 15 25.28 24.68 28.40
C LEU A 15 24.80 25.48 29.63
N LEU A 16 23.47 25.70 29.71
CA LEU A 16 22.75 25.54 30.98
C LEU A 16 21.26 25.21 30.75
N ALA A 17 20.79 24.18 31.46
CA ALA A 17 19.41 23.74 31.60
C ALA A 17 18.65 24.60 32.62
N ILE A 18 17.34 24.79 32.45
CA ILE A 18 16.44 25.26 33.52
C ILE A 18 15.12 24.46 33.52
N ALA A 19 14.78 23.99 34.71
CA ALA A 19 13.60 23.25 35.11
C ALA A 19 12.33 24.12 35.19
N ILE A 20 11.14 23.50 35.05
CA ILE A 20 9.84 24.13 35.34
C ILE A 20 9.11 23.30 36.40
N CYS A 21 8.83 23.94 37.54
CA CYS A 21 7.91 23.48 38.58
C CYS A 21 6.60 24.27 38.53
N ALA A 22 5.53 23.59 38.94
CA ALA A 22 4.14 24.03 38.96
C ALA A 22 3.80 25.14 39.98
N LEU A 23 2.69 25.86 39.75
CA LEU A 23 1.86 26.45 40.81
C LEU A 23 0.43 26.77 40.33
N VAL A 24 -0.50 26.63 41.26
CA VAL A 24 -1.96 26.58 41.15
C VAL A 24 -2.55 27.63 42.12
N LEU A 25 -3.75 28.15 41.79
CA LEU A 25 -4.82 28.80 42.61
C LEU A 25 -5.12 30.32 42.46
N ALA A 26 -6.38 30.58 42.03
CA ALA A 26 -7.44 31.47 42.59
C ALA A 26 -7.20 33.01 42.72
N ALA A 27 -8.16 33.95 42.57
CA ALA A 27 -9.59 34.03 42.18
C ALA A 27 -10.04 35.52 42.16
N SER A 28 -11.14 35.83 41.43
CA SER A 28 -12.07 37.00 41.53
C SER A 28 -11.51 38.40 41.17
N THR A 29 -12.18 39.31 40.43
CA THR A 29 -13.55 39.86 40.54
C THR A 29 -14.10 40.43 39.20
N ALA A 30 -15.43 40.33 38.98
CA ALA A 30 -16.25 40.84 37.85
C ALA A 30 -16.55 42.37 37.94
N PRO A 31 -17.48 43.03 37.17
CA PRO A 31 -18.37 42.59 36.06
C PRO A 31 -18.59 43.60 34.88
N SER A 32 -19.24 43.18 33.77
CA SER A 32 -20.21 44.04 33.03
C SER A 32 -21.18 43.22 32.15
N ARG A 33 -22.41 43.76 32.04
CA ARG A 33 -23.67 43.23 31.46
C ARG A 33 -23.61 43.18 29.91
N SER A 34 -24.34 42.33 29.17
CA SER A 34 -25.79 42.43 28.94
C SER A 34 -26.45 41.24 28.18
N SER A 35 -27.68 40.93 28.60
CA SER A 35 -28.90 40.46 27.88
C SER A 35 -28.91 39.27 26.90
N VAL A 36 -29.26 38.10 27.45
CA VAL A 36 -30.39 37.18 27.14
C VAL A 36 -31.28 37.44 25.90
N ALA A 37 -31.40 36.40 25.06
CA ALA A 37 -32.69 35.83 24.61
C ALA A 37 -32.51 34.34 24.30
N ALA A 38 -33.32 33.49 24.95
CA ALA A 38 -33.25 32.04 24.96
C ALA A 38 -34.30 31.41 24.04
N ALA A 39 -33.95 30.29 23.40
CA ALA A 39 -34.89 29.28 22.90
C ALA A 39 -34.37 27.89 23.29
N ALA A 40 -35.25 27.08 23.88
CA ALA A 40 -34.96 25.88 24.65
C ALA A 40 -34.57 24.64 23.79
N PRO A 41 -33.84 23.66 24.36
CA PRO A 41 -33.52 22.40 23.70
C PRO A 41 -34.61 21.34 23.92
N ALA A 42 -34.94 20.60 22.86
CA ALA A 42 -35.84 19.45 22.89
C ALA A 42 -35.20 18.24 23.60
N ARG A 43 -35.98 17.57 24.45
CA ARG A 43 -35.63 16.37 25.22
C ARG A 43 -35.54 15.11 24.34
N PRO A 44 -34.76 14.09 24.75
CA PRO A 44 -34.73 12.78 24.10
C PRO A 44 -35.94 11.93 24.51
N PRO A 45 -36.45 11.03 23.66
CA PRO A 45 -37.46 10.07 24.08
C PRO A 45 -36.84 8.90 24.85
N ARG A 46 -37.57 8.52 25.91
CA ARG A 46 -37.31 7.41 26.84
C ARG A 46 -37.56 6.05 26.20
N GLU A 47 -36.77 5.10 26.69
CA GLU A 47 -36.99 3.66 26.64
C GLU A 47 -38.38 3.26 27.17
N HIS A 48 -39.02 2.30 26.50
CA HIS A 48 -40.00 1.41 27.10
C HIS A 48 -39.67 -0.02 26.68
N ALA A 49 -39.38 -0.84 27.69
CA ALA A 49 -39.32 -2.29 27.59
C ALA A 49 -40.74 -2.86 27.67
N GLU A 50 -41.09 -3.78 26.77
CA GLU A 50 -42.11 -4.81 26.98
C GLU A 50 -41.85 -5.95 25.97
N PHE A 51 -41.18 -7.02 26.43
CA PHE A 51 -41.11 -8.29 25.72
C PHE A 51 -42.23 -9.18 26.24
N ALA A 52 -43.27 -9.37 25.42
CA ALA A 52 -44.26 -10.41 25.59
C ALA A 52 -44.03 -11.51 24.54
N THR A 53 -44.02 -12.74 25.03
CA THR A 53 -43.82 -14.01 24.33
C THR A 53 -44.89 -14.29 23.26
N ALA A 54 -44.47 -14.67 22.05
CA ALA A 54 -45.26 -15.54 21.18
C ALA A 54 -44.35 -16.28 20.19
N ALA A 55 -44.39 -17.61 20.27
CA ALA A 55 -43.69 -18.54 19.41
C ALA A 55 -44.37 -18.66 18.04
N SER A 56 -43.61 -18.68 16.94
CA SER A 56 -43.85 -19.62 15.83
C SER A 56 -42.65 -19.78 14.89
N ARG A 57 -42.16 -21.02 14.88
CA ARG A 57 -41.36 -21.80 13.92
C ARG A 57 -40.90 -21.14 12.60
N ALA A 58 -39.58 -21.09 12.42
CA ALA A 58 -38.88 -21.19 11.13
C ALA A 58 -37.93 -22.42 11.15
N PRO A 59 -37.73 -23.14 10.02
CA PRO A 59 -36.92 -24.35 9.98
C PRO A 59 -35.43 -24.03 9.93
N THR A 60 -34.66 -24.68 10.79
CA THR A 60 -33.21 -24.61 10.91
C THR A 60 -32.53 -25.55 9.90
N VAL A 61 -31.64 -25.00 9.07
CA VAL A 61 -30.59 -25.77 8.38
C VAL A 61 -29.27 -25.43 9.07
N ASN A 62 -28.75 -26.40 9.82
CA ASN A 62 -27.48 -26.32 10.53
C ASN A 62 -26.32 -26.56 9.55
N LEU A 63 -25.45 -25.57 9.36
CA LEU A 63 -24.07 -25.79 8.92
C LEU A 63 -23.14 -25.19 9.98
N ARG A 64 -22.83 -25.99 11.00
CA ARG A 64 -21.68 -25.79 11.88
C ARG A 64 -20.62 -26.83 11.51
N HIS A 65 -19.55 -26.42 10.85
CA HIS A 65 -18.34 -27.22 10.77
C HIS A 65 -17.44 -26.88 11.97
N PRO A 66 -17.11 -27.84 12.85
CA PRO A 66 -16.17 -27.60 13.93
C PRO A 66 -14.74 -27.65 13.41
N VAL A 67 -13.94 -26.65 13.80
CA VAL A 67 -12.48 -26.66 13.67
C VAL A 67 -11.93 -27.82 14.51
N ARG A 68 -11.31 -28.81 13.86
CA ARG A 68 -10.48 -29.82 14.53
C ARG A 68 -9.00 -29.43 14.38
N PRO A 69 -8.20 -29.43 15.45
CA PRO A 69 -6.75 -29.37 15.32
C PRO A 69 -6.26 -30.77 14.92
N TRP A 70 -5.39 -30.87 13.91
CA TRP A 70 -4.77 -32.15 13.55
C TRP A 70 -3.27 -32.05 13.29
N THR A 71 -2.66 -33.17 13.64
CA THR A 71 -1.27 -33.52 13.88
C THR A 71 -0.48 -33.85 12.61
N ASP A 72 0.84 -33.72 12.73
CA ASP A 72 1.87 -34.06 11.73
C ASP A 72 1.74 -35.47 11.17
N GLN A 73 1.20 -35.62 9.95
CA GLN A 73 1.56 -36.71 9.04
C GLN A 73 0.92 -36.52 7.65
N GLN A 74 1.59 -35.80 6.74
CA GLN A 74 1.34 -35.96 5.29
C GLN A 74 2.48 -35.45 4.39
N GLN A 75 3.73 -35.58 4.83
CA GLN A 75 4.86 -35.62 3.89
C GLN A 75 5.04 -37.06 3.41
N ARG A 76 4.55 -37.33 2.19
CA ARG A 76 5.12 -38.29 1.21
C ARG A 76 4.13 -38.44 0.05
N HIS A 77 4.50 -37.89 -1.10
CA HIS A 77 4.38 -38.42 -2.46
C HIS A 77 4.56 -37.26 -3.45
N ARG A 78 5.83 -36.98 -3.78
CA ARG A 78 6.21 -36.23 -4.99
C ARG A 78 6.66 -37.25 -6.03
N GLY A 79 6.09 -37.17 -7.23
CA GLY A 79 6.50 -37.93 -8.40
C GLY A 79 6.05 -37.21 -9.66
N ASP A 80 7.03 -36.70 -10.39
CA ASP A 80 7.08 -36.47 -11.84
C ASP A 80 6.11 -35.48 -12.49
N VAL A 81 6.61 -34.26 -12.78
CA VAL A 81 6.16 -33.44 -13.91
C VAL A 81 7.39 -32.99 -14.70
N ALA A 82 7.38 -33.31 -16.00
CA ALA A 82 8.47 -33.16 -16.94
C ALA A 82 8.75 -31.70 -17.32
N ALA A 83 10.03 -31.39 -17.47
CA ALA A 83 10.55 -30.10 -17.92
C ALA A 83 10.23 -29.84 -19.41
N TRP A 84 9.77 -28.63 -19.73
CA TRP A 84 9.72 -28.10 -21.08
C TRP A 84 11.04 -27.40 -21.40
N SER A 85 11.73 -27.84 -22.45
CA SER A 85 12.96 -27.22 -22.96
C SER A 85 12.63 -26.09 -23.94
N SER A 86 13.08 -24.87 -23.67
CA SER A 86 13.21 -23.81 -24.68
C SER A 86 14.64 -23.79 -25.21
N THR A 87 14.80 -24.12 -26.49
CA THR A 87 16.05 -23.96 -27.24
C THR A 87 15.97 -22.63 -27.97
N ALA A 88 16.86 -21.68 -27.65
CA ALA A 88 17.10 -20.48 -28.44
C ALA A 88 18.61 -20.29 -28.60
N GLY A 89 19.03 -19.94 -29.82
CA GLY A 89 20.37 -20.13 -30.35
C GLY A 89 21.45 -19.25 -29.72
N VAL A 90 22.64 -19.85 -29.67
CA VAL A 90 23.91 -19.25 -29.27
C VAL A 90 24.40 -18.30 -30.37
N HIS A 91 24.69 -17.05 -30.01
CA HIS A 91 25.63 -16.21 -30.75
C HIS A 91 26.74 -15.77 -29.80
N GLU A 92 27.93 -16.29 -30.04
CA GLU A 92 29.18 -15.95 -29.36
C GLU A 92 29.67 -14.55 -29.76
N GLY A 93 30.11 -13.76 -28.78
CA GLY A 93 31.05 -12.65 -29.00
C GLY A 93 30.73 -11.34 -28.28
N ALA A 94 30.86 -11.29 -26.95
CA ALA A 94 31.31 -10.09 -26.21
C ALA A 94 31.70 -10.47 -24.78
N GLU A 95 32.70 -9.77 -24.25
CA GLU A 95 33.51 -10.09 -23.07
C GLU A 95 32.74 -10.41 -21.77
N ALA A 96 33.32 -11.34 -21.01
CA ALA A 96 32.77 -11.92 -19.78
C ALA A 96 32.46 -10.86 -18.71
N SER A 97 31.17 -10.59 -18.51
CA SER A 97 30.63 -10.20 -17.20
C SER A 97 30.18 -11.48 -16.51
N ASN A 98 30.51 -11.64 -15.23
CA ASN A 98 30.20 -12.84 -14.43
C ASN A 98 28.70 -13.18 -14.51
N ASP A 99 28.37 -14.28 -15.19
CA ASP A 99 27.01 -14.82 -15.35
C ASP A 99 26.44 -15.44 -14.05
N ASN A 100 27.17 -15.35 -12.93
CA ASN A 100 26.80 -15.94 -11.63
C ASN A 100 25.78 -15.11 -10.83
N ASP A 101 25.40 -13.90 -11.28
CA ASP A 101 24.56 -12.99 -10.49
C ASP A 101 23.06 -13.04 -10.85
N ARG A 102 22.68 -13.86 -11.84
CA ARG A 102 21.30 -13.98 -12.35
C ARG A 102 20.45 -15.04 -11.65
N ASP A 103 21.04 -15.87 -10.80
CA ASP A 103 20.39 -17.04 -10.18
C ASP A 103 20.61 -17.07 -8.64
N GLU A 104 20.75 -15.90 -8.00
CA GLU A 104 20.82 -15.83 -6.54
C GLU A 104 19.44 -16.17 -5.95
N THR A 105 19.37 -17.29 -5.23
CA THR A 105 18.22 -17.64 -4.40
C THR A 105 17.95 -16.50 -3.41
N PRO A 106 16.69 -16.03 -3.28
CA PRO A 106 16.40 -14.92 -2.38
C PRO A 106 16.80 -15.25 -0.94
N SER A 107 17.33 -14.25 -0.23
CA SER A 107 17.66 -14.39 1.19
C SER A 107 16.42 -14.50 2.07
N TYR A 108 15.31 -13.88 1.63
CA TYR A 108 13.96 -14.05 2.17
C TYR A 108 12.95 -13.46 1.19
N GLU A 109 11.68 -13.76 1.44
CA GLU A 109 10.53 -13.26 0.69
C GLU A 109 9.48 -12.66 1.65
N PHE A 110 8.53 -11.92 1.09
CA PHE A 110 7.33 -11.49 1.82
C PHE A 110 6.16 -11.27 0.85
N TRP A 111 4.94 -11.43 1.34
CA TRP A 111 3.73 -11.13 0.56
C TRP A 111 3.23 -9.70 0.80
N GLN A 112 2.67 -9.09 -0.23
CA GLN A 112 1.80 -7.93 -0.11
C GLN A 112 0.35 -8.30 -0.43
N LEU A 113 -0.55 -7.94 0.48
CA LEU A 113 -1.99 -7.92 0.28
C LEU A 113 -2.46 -6.46 0.28
N THR A 114 -3.37 -6.07 -0.62
CA THR A 114 -3.88 -4.70 -0.66
C THR A 114 -5.29 -4.64 -1.24
N ASP A 115 -6.06 -3.64 -0.81
CA ASP A 115 -7.32 -3.21 -1.44
C ASP A 115 -8.28 -4.40 -1.64
N ALA A 116 -8.59 -5.08 -0.54
CA ALA A 116 -9.54 -6.19 -0.57
C ALA A 116 -10.97 -5.72 -0.77
N HIS A 117 -11.33 -4.56 -0.21
CA HIS A 117 -12.67 -3.97 -0.28
C HIS A 117 -13.77 -5.00 -0.05
N LEU A 118 -13.81 -5.59 1.14
CA LEU A 118 -14.80 -6.59 1.48
C LEU A 118 -16.19 -5.97 1.57
N ASP A 119 -17.06 -6.51 0.73
CA ASP A 119 -18.48 -6.27 0.76
C ASP A 119 -19.20 -7.47 1.38
N MET A 120 -19.57 -7.30 2.65
CA MET A 120 -20.33 -8.30 3.42
C MET A 120 -21.78 -8.43 2.91
N HIS A 121 -22.21 -7.57 1.98
CA HIS A 121 -23.53 -7.53 1.38
C HIS A 121 -23.53 -8.01 -0.09
N TYR A 122 -22.38 -8.40 -0.62
CA TYR A 122 -22.27 -8.95 -1.97
C TYR A 122 -23.13 -10.20 -2.12
N VAL A 123 -23.93 -10.25 -3.18
CA VAL A 123 -24.77 -11.41 -3.49
C VAL A 123 -24.51 -11.88 -4.93
N PRO A 124 -23.94 -13.08 -5.13
CA PRO A 124 -23.80 -13.64 -6.47
C PRO A 124 -25.14 -13.72 -7.22
N GLY A 125 -25.12 -13.38 -8.51
CA GLY A 125 -26.29 -13.39 -9.39
C GLY A 125 -27.18 -12.15 -9.34
N THR A 126 -26.84 -11.11 -8.56
CA THR A 126 -27.51 -9.80 -8.63
C THR A 126 -26.98 -8.94 -9.78
N ALA A 127 -27.61 -7.81 -10.07
CA ALA A 127 -27.13 -6.90 -11.10
C ALA A 127 -25.85 -6.15 -10.67
N THR A 128 -24.87 -6.02 -11.57
CA THR A 128 -23.59 -5.34 -11.29
C THR A 128 -23.70 -3.82 -11.23
N ASN A 129 -24.73 -3.24 -11.84
CA ASN A 129 -25.06 -1.81 -11.74
C ASN A 129 -25.81 -1.44 -10.45
N ALA A 130 -26.15 -2.43 -9.62
CA ALA A 130 -26.78 -2.26 -8.32
C ALA A 130 -25.82 -2.68 -7.19
N THR A 131 -24.55 -2.27 -7.33
CA THR A 131 -23.45 -2.54 -6.37
C THR A 131 -23.30 -4.01 -5.98
N CYS A 132 -23.76 -4.95 -6.82
CA CYS A 132 -23.83 -6.37 -6.50
C CYS A 132 -24.60 -6.72 -5.21
N HIS A 133 -25.58 -5.90 -4.84
CA HIS A 133 -26.46 -6.12 -3.70
C HIS A 133 -27.88 -6.55 -4.13
N GLY A 134 -28.67 -7.01 -3.17
CA GLY A 134 -30.12 -7.23 -3.34
C GLY A 134 -30.52 -8.67 -3.59
N ARG A 135 -31.56 -8.88 -4.42
CA ARG A 135 -32.10 -10.21 -4.71
C ARG A 135 -31.46 -10.79 -5.98
N PRO A 136 -30.93 -12.03 -5.96
CA PRO A 136 -30.42 -12.68 -7.16
C PRO A 136 -31.48 -12.73 -8.26
N LEU A 137 -31.05 -12.59 -9.52
CA LEU A 137 -31.94 -12.82 -10.66
C LEU A 137 -32.22 -14.32 -10.77
N THR A 138 -33.47 -14.69 -11.06
CA THR A 138 -34.02 -16.05 -10.84
C THR A 138 -33.34 -17.18 -11.63
N THR A 139 -32.50 -16.87 -12.63
CA THR A 139 -31.72 -17.83 -13.44
C THR A 139 -30.25 -17.40 -13.63
N ALA A 140 -29.76 -16.45 -12.82
CA ALA A 140 -28.57 -15.67 -13.13
C ALA A 140 -27.28 -16.49 -13.24
N LEU A 141 -26.97 -17.31 -12.24
CA LEU A 141 -25.66 -17.96 -12.16
C LEU A 141 -25.47 -19.07 -13.19
N SER A 142 -26.55 -19.74 -13.62
CA SER A 142 -26.51 -20.75 -14.69
C SER A 142 -26.27 -20.14 -16.08
N GLU A 143 -26.56 -18.85 -16.25
CA GLU A 143 -26.42 -18.10 -17.51
C GLU A 143 -25.27 -17.08 -17.46
N TYR A 144 -24.44 -17.13 -16.41
CA TYR A 144 -23.34 -16.19 -16.23
C TYR A 144 -22.27 -16.38 -17.29
N THR A 145 -22.03 -15.31 -18.06
CA THR A 145 -20.88 -15.17 -18.94
C THR A 145 -20.07 -13.96 -18.48
N PRO A 146 -18.83 -14.16 -18.00
CA PRO A 146 -17.94 -13.10 -17.57
C PRO A 146 -17.84 -11.95 -18.59
N ASN A 147 -17.82 -10.71 -18.09
CA ASN A 147 -17.75 -9.45 -18.86
C ASN A 147 -18.92 -9.18 -19.85
N LYS A 148 -19.81 -10.16 -20.08
CA LYS A 148 -20.97 -10.03 -20.97
C LYS A 148 -22.29 -9.98 -20.21
N SER A 149 -22.37 -10.66 -19.07
CA SER A 149 -23.55 -10.64 -18.22
C SER A 149 -23.49 -9.45 -17.26
N PRO A 150 -24.57 -8.65 -17.14
CA PRO A 150 -24.65 -7.56 -16.17
C PRO A 150 -24.94 -8.08 -14.75
N ILE A 151 -24.37 -9.24 -14.39
CA ILE A 151 -24.64 -9.93 -13.12
C ILE A 151 -23.36 -10.28 -12.35
N ALA A 152 -23.49 -10.31 -11.03
CA ALA A 152 -22.44 -10.62 -10.07
C ALA A 152 -21.99 -12.09 -10.17
N GLY A 153 -20.69 -12.35 -10.31
CA GLY A 153 -20.12 -13.70 -10.26
C GLY A 153 -19.97 -14.22 -8.83
N LEU A 154 -19.46 -15.46 -8.67
CA LEU A 154 -19.25 -16.03 -7.33
C LEU A 154 -18.07 -15.39 -6.59
N TYR A 155 -17.03 -15.04 -7.32
CA TYR A 155 -15.78 -14.47 -6.79
C TYR A 155 -15.59 -13.01 -7.18
N GLY A 156 -16.65 -12.33 -7.62
CA GLY A 156 -16.58 -10.95 -8.07
C GLY A 156 -17.10 -10.73 -9.49
N ALA A 157 -17.03 -9.48 -9.92
CA ALA A 157 -17.44 -9.06 -11.25
C ALA A 157 -16.40 -8.08 -11.83
N PRO A 158 -15.38 -8.58 -12.55
CA PRO A 158 -14.36 -7.77 -13.21
C PRO A 158 -14.95 -6.66 -14.06
N LEU A 159 -14.24 -5.53 -14.14
CA LEU A 159 -14.61 -4.37 -14.94
C LEU A 159 -15.93 -3.70 -14.51
N THR A 160 -16.43 -3.98 -13.30
CA THR A 160 -17.66 -3.35 -12.76
C THR A 160 -17.37 -2.44 -11.57
N GLN A 161 -18.41 -1.98 -10.87
CA GLN A 161 -18.31 -1.20 -9.63
C GLN A 161 -18.49 -2.07 -8.38
N CYS A 162 -18.52 -3.39 -8.53
CA CYS A 162 -18.71 -4.28 -7.40
C CYS A 162 -17.42 -4.46 -6.60
N ASP A 163 -17.57 -4.39 -5.30
CA ASP A 163 -16.55 -4.73 -4.33
C ASP A 163 -16.41 -6.27 -4.18
N ALA A 164 -15.45 -6.72 -3.38
CA ALA A 164 -15.13 -8.14 -3.28
C ALA A 164 -16.09 -8.88 -2.34
N PRO A 165 -16.64 -10.04 -2.73
CA PRO A 165 -17.24 -10.95 -1.77
C PRO A 165 -16.19 -11.54 -0.83
N THR A 166 -16.61 -11.92 0.36
CA THR A 166 -15.74 -12.64 1.32
C THR A 166 -15.15 -13.92 0.74
N THR A 167 -15.89 -14.61 -0.14
CA THR A 167 -15.42 -15.81 -0.84
C THR A 167 -14.16 -15.56 -1.67
N LEU A 168 -14.03 -14.41 -2.32
CA LEU A 168 -12.82 -14.06 -3.08
C LEU A 168 -11.63 -13.93 -2.12
N PHE A 169 -11.79 -13.18 -1.04
CA PHE A 169 -10.72 -12.93 -0.09
C PHE A 169 -10.26 -14.19 0.64
N ASP A 170 -11.20 -15.01 1.11
CA ASP A 170 -10.88 -16.28 1.77
C ASP A 170 -10.08 -17.21 0.84
N ARG A 171 -10.44 -17.23 -0.45
CA ARG A 171 -9.71 -17.99 -1.48
C ARG A 171 -8.33 -17.42 -1.75
N THR A 172 -8.19 -16.10 -1.83
CA THR A 172 -6.88 -15.43 -1.94
C THR A 172 -5.95 -15.79 -0.79
N LEU A 173 -6.43 -15.75 0.46
CA LEU A 173 -5.60 -16.12 1.61
C LEU A 173 -5.28 -17.63 1.63
N ALA A 174 -6.22 -18.47 1.19
CA ALA A 174 -5.97 -19.91 1.04
C ALA A 174 -4.90 -20.21 -0.02
N PHE A 175 -4.89 -19.46 -1.13
CA PHE A 175 -3.84 -19.51 -2.14
C PHE A 175 -2.49 -19.11 -1.54
N VAL A 176 -2.38 -17.94 -0.91
CA VAL A 176 -1.13 -17.46 -0.31
C VAL A 176 -0.58 -18.47 0.71
N ARG A 177 -1.46 -19.04 1.55
CA ARG A 177 -1.08 -20.08 2.51
C ARG A 177 -0.54 -21.34 1.82
N ARG A 178 -1.21 -21.80 0.77
CA ARG A 178 -0.86 -23.03 0.03
C ARG A 178 0.43 -22.88 -0.77
N GLU A 179 0.59 -21.73 -1.42
CA GLU A 179 1.75 -21.40 -2.25
C GLU A 179 3.02 -21.18 -1.40
N THR A 180 2.86 -20.78 -0.14
CA THR A 180 3.98 -20.57 0.78
C THR A 180 4.36 -21.85 1.50
N THR A 181 5.38 -22.54 0.98
CA THR A 181 5.88 -23.80 1.54
C THR A 181 6.93 -23.62 2.64
N ASN A 182 7.53 -22.44 2.76
CA ASN A 182 8.56 -22.12 3.75
C ASN A 182 8.23 -20.80 4.47
N TRP A 183 7.56 -20.88 5.61
CA TRP A 183 7.28 -19.73 6.47
C TRP A 183 8.40 -19.49 7.48
N GLY A 184 8.74 -18.23 7.72
CA GLY A 184 9.76 -17.83 8.71
C GLY A 184 11.14 -17.56 8.07
N ARG A 185 12.17 -17.59 8.91
CA ARG A 185 13.54 -17.15 8.57
C ARG A 185 14.08 -17.89 7.34
N GLY A 186 14.53 -17.15 6.33
CA GLY A 186 15.04 -17.69 5.06
C GLY A 186 13.96 -18.17 4.08
N GLY A 187 12.69 -17.93 4.38
CA GLY A 187 11.55 -18.15 3.48
C GLY A 187 10.70 -16.88 3.43
N VAL A 188 9.38 -17.02 3.59
CA VAL A 188 8.48 -15.89 3.76
C VAL A 188 8.54 -15.40 5.21
N GLU A 189 9.30 -14.34 5.44
CA GLU A 189 9.62 -13.84 6.78
C GLU A 189 8.51 -12.94 7.36
N PHE A 190 7.69 -12.31 6.52
CA PHE A 190 6.58 -11.46 6.96
C PHE A 190 5.54 -11.28 5.85
N VAL A 191 4.43 -10.62 6.17
CA VAL A 191 3.41 -10.17 5.21
C VAL A 191 3.12 -8.70 5.47
N VAL A 192 2.96 -7.91 4.42
CA VAL A 192 2.46 -6.54 4.51
C VAL A 192 1.03 -6.49 4.00
N TRP A 193 0.16 -5.76 4.70
CA TRP A 193 -1.24 -5.55 4.31
C TRP A 193 -1.51 -4.06 4.15
N THR A 194 -1.52 -3.55 2.93
CA THR A 194 -1.52 -2.10 2.66
C THR A 194 -2.91 -1.45 2.63
N GLY A 195 -3.83 -1.91 3.47
CA GLY A 195 -5.11 -1.23 3.73
C GLY A 195 -6.24 -1.50 2.73
N ASP A 196 -7.29 -0.68 2.83
CA ASP A 196 -8.55 -0.73 2.06
C ASP A 196 -9.21 -2.10 2.10
N GLY A 197 -9.50 -2.54 3.32
CA GLY A 197 -10.22 -3.78 3.58
C GLY A 197 -11.75 -3.64 3.51
N VAL A 198 -12.29 -2.43 3.59
CA VAL A 198 -13.74 -2.18 3.61
C VAL A 198 -14.25 -1.76 2.23
N ARG A 199 -15.45 -2.24 1.84
CA ARG A 199 -16.15 -1.84 0.61
C ARG A 199 -16.26 -0.32 0.45
N HIS A 200 -16.52 0.14 -0.76
CA HIS A 200 -16.86 1.53 -1.04
C HIS A 200 -18.27 1.89 -0.55
N PRO A 201 -18.52 3.14 -0.11
CA PRO A 201 -19.84 3.61 0.29
C PRO A 201 -20.72 4.01 -0.93
N THR A 202 -20.71 3.22 -2.00
CA THR A 202 -21.39 3.54 -3.27
C THR A 202 -22.89 3.20 -3.26
N ASP A 203 -23.31 2.22 -2.46
CA ASP A 203 -24.73 1.89 -2.32
C ASP A 203 -25.48 2.95 -1.50
N ARG A 204 -26.21 3.83 -2.19
CA ARG A 204 -27.05 4.87 -1.58
C ARG A 204 -28.23 4.31 -0.79
N SER A 205 -28.67 3.09 -1.11
CA SER A 205 -29.73 2.40 -0.38
C SER A 205 -29.22 1.72 0.90
N MET A 206 -27.90 1.50 1.00
CA MET A 206 -27.23 0.87 2.12
C MET A 206 -26.00 1.66 2.57
N SER A 207 -26.26 2.73 3.31
CA SER A 207 -25.21 3.57 3.89
C SER A 207 -24.33 2.77 4.85
N MET A 208 -23.02 2.94 4.70
CA MET A 208 -22.03 2.34 5.58
C MET A 208 -22.14 2.89 7.01
N SER A 209 -21.89 2.05 8.00
CA SER A 209 -21.87 2.44 9.42
C SER A 209 -20.51 2.23 10.08
N TYR A 210 -20.24 2.95 11.18
CA TYR A 210 -19.07 2.71 12.02
C TYR A 210 -18.98 1.25 12.50
N ALA A 211 -20.12 0.65 12.87
CA ALA A 211 -20.17 -0.73 13.35
C ALA A 211 -19.79 -1.74 12.26
N GLU A 212 -20.17 -1.46 11.01
CA GLU A 212 -19.79 -2.25 9.84
C GLU A 212 -18.28 -2.18 9.61
N VAL A 213 -17.68 -0.98 9.55
CA VAL A 213 -16.22 -0.79 9.39
C VAL A 213 -15.45 -1.58 10.47
N VAL A 214 -15.83 -1.41 11.74
CA VAL A 214 -15.21 -2.15 12.86
C VAL A 214 -15.43 -3.67 12.74
N GLY A 215 -16.61 -4.10 12.30
CA GLY A 215 -16.95 -5.51 12.08
C GLY A 215 -16.11 -6.15 10.98
N VAL A 216 -15.95 -5.46 9.85
CA VAL A 216 -15.13 -5.90 8.72
C VAL A 216 -13.66 -5.98 9.13
N HIS A 217 -13.12 -5.01 9.89
CA HIS A 217 -11.75 -5.11 10.41
C HIS A 217 -11.54 -6.29 11.36
N ARG A 218 -12.54 -6.68 12.16
CA ARG A 218 -12.44 -7.91 12.97
C ARG A 218 -12.36 -9.16 12.09
N TYR A 219 -13.16 -9.21 11.04
CA TYR A 219 -13.11 -10.31 10.06
C TYR A 219 -11.74 -10.38 9.39
N LEU A 220 -11.29 -9.28 8.79
CA LEU A 220 -10.00 -9.16 8.12
C LEU A 220 -8.84 -9.56 9.05
N ALA A 221 -8.77 -8.97 10.24
CA ALA A 221 -7.72 -9.29 11.20
C ALA A 221 -7.71 -10.78 11.57
N SER A 222 -8.88 -11.39 11.78
CA SER A 222 -8.99 -12.82 12.05
C SER A 222 -8.50 -13.67 10.88
N GLN A 223 -8.93 -13.36 9.65
CA GLN A 223 -8.57 -14.15 8.46
C GLN A 223 -7.08 -14.02 8.14
N VAL A 224 -6.55 -12.79 8.10
CA VAL A 224 -5.14 -12.53 7.79
C VAL A 224 -4.23 -13.11 8.87
N ARG A 225 -4.57 -12.96 10.16
CA ARG A 225 -3.78 -13.59 11.24
C ARG A 225 -3.81 -15.10 11.16
N GLY A 226 -4.95 -15.68 10.80
CA GLY A 226 -5.09 -17.13 10.60
C GLY A 226 -4.36 -17.65 9.37
N MET A 227 -4.05 -16.81 8.38
CA MET A 227 -3.32 -17.18 7.15
C MET A 227 -1.92 -17.71 7.45
N VAL A 228 -1.25 -17.13 8.44
CA VAL A 228 0.18 -17.27 8.70
C VAL A 228 0.49 -17.91 10.05
N PRO A 229 1.64 -18.59 10.22
CA PRO A 229 2.10 -19.05 11.55
C PRO A 229 2.22 -17.90 12.54
N VAL A 230 2.14 -18.18 13.84
CA VAL A 230 2.08 -17.17 14.90
C VAL A 230 3.34 -16.28 14.92
N GLU A 231 4.48 -16.85 14.57
CA GLU A 231 5.80 -16.23 14.60
C GLU A 231 6.04 -15.29 13.40
N VAL A 232 5.26 -15.43 12.33
CA VAL A 232 5.40 -14.60 11.12
C VAL A 232 4.62 -13.30 11.32
N PRO A 233 5.28 -12.13 11.39
CA PRO A 233 4.58 -10.87 11.55
C PRO A 233 3.76 -10.52 10.30
N VAL A 234 2.60 -9.92 10.56
CA VAL A 234 1.79 -9.25 9.54
C VAL A 234 1.81 -7.77 9.90
N VAL A 235 2.19 -6.91 8.95
CA VAL A 235 2.32 -5.47 9.17
C VAL A 235 1.24 -4.76 8.33
N PRO A 236 0.09 -4.40 8.93
CA PRO A 236 -0.94 -3.65 8.23
C PRO A 236 -0.67 -2.13 8.18
N THR A 237 -1.28 -1.44 7.23
CA THR A 237 -1.51 0.01 7.26
C THR A 237 -2.99 0.34 7.04
N ILE A 238 -3.37 1.57 7.33
CA ILE A 238 -4.74 2.08 7.19
C ILE A 238 -4.92 2.65 5.78
N GLY A 239 -5.95 2.18 5.08
CA GLY A 239 -6.42 2.78 3.84
C GLY A 239 -7.50 3.84 4.02
N ASN A 240 -7.88 4.50 2.94
CA ASN A 240 -8.85 5.59 2.98
C ASN A 240 -10.31 5.10 3.10
N ASN A 241 -10.59 3.85 2.73
CA ASN A 241 -11.88 3.18 2.97
C ASN A 241 -11.94 2.50 4.34
N ASP A 242 -10.81 2.30 5.01
CA ASP A 242 -10.74 1.75 6.37
C ASP A 242 -11.17 2.74 7.46
N VAL A 243 -11.45 4.01 7.08
CA VAL A 243 -11.87 5.06 8.01
C VAL A 243 -13.35 5.39 7.90
N PHE A 244 -13.91 5.89 9.00
CA PHE A 244 -15.33 6.26 9.08
C PHE A 244 -15.51 7.69 9.62
N PRO A 245 -16.24 8.58 8.91
CA PRO A 245 -16.76 8.40 7.55
C PRO A 245 -15.66 8.18 6.48
N HIS A 246 -16.02 7.67 5.31
CA HIS A 246 -15.09 7.44 4.18
C HIS A 246 -14.20 8.67 3.93
N ASN A 247 -12.88 8.46 3.81
CA ASN A 247 -11.82 9.47 3.72
C ASN A 247 -11.67 10.43 4.91
N VAL A 248 -12.54 10.40 5.91
CA VAL A 248 -12.53 11.37 7.01
C VAL A 248 -11.85 10.76 8.23
N LEU A 249 -10.55 11.02 8.35
CA LEU A 249 -9.79 10.69 9.56
C LEU A 249 -9.43 11.97 10.32
N ALA A 250 -10.11 12.17 11.45
CA ALA A 250 -9.84 13.30 12.35
C ALA A 250 -8.72 12.96 13.36
N PRO A 251 -7.99 13.97 13.88
CA PRO A 251 -7.14 13.80 15.06
C PRO A 251 -7.89 13.15 16.23
N HIS A 252 -7.19 12.36 17.04
CA HIS A 252 -7.78 11.64 18.19
C HIS A 252 -8.97 10.74 17.81
N SER A 253 -8.88 10.09 16.65
CA SER A 253 -9.93 9.23 16.11
C SER A 253 -10.28 8.07 17.05
N LYS A 254 -11.56 7.97 17.42
CA LYS A 254 -12.11 6.80 18.14
C LYS A 254 -11.96 5.51 17.35
N LEU A 255 -11.88 5.61 16.02
CA LEU A 255 -11.65 4.45 15.16
C LEU A 255 -10.24 3.90 15.34
N LEU A 256 -9.20 4.76 15.38
CA LEU A 256 -7.84 4.30 15.67
C LEU A 256 -7.76 3.60 17.02
N HIS A 257 -8.49 4.10 18.03
CA HIS A 257 -8.57 3.43 19.31
C HIS A 257 -9.24 2.05 19.21
N ALA A 258 -10.36 1.92 18.49
CA ALA A 258 -11.01 0.63 18.27
C ALA A 258 -10.12 -0.35 17.47
N LEU A 259 -9.48 0.12 16.41
CA LEU A 259 -8.53 -0.66 15.61
C LEU A 259 -7.31 -1.08 16.42
N SER A 260 -6.86 -0.29 17.40
CA SER A 260 -5.72 -0.66 18.26
C SER A 260 -5.98 -1.94 19.05
N HIS A 261 -7.25 -2.21 19.40
CA HIS A 261 -7.63 -3.46 20.05
C HIS A 261 -7.74 -4.62 19.04
N ILE A 262 -8.26 -4.36 17.84
CA ILE A 262 -8.43 -5.39 16.80
C ILE A 262 -7.07 -5.82 16.23
N TRP A 263 -6.16 -4.87 16.06
CA TRP A 263 -4.82 -5.05 15.50
C TRP A 263 -3.75 -5.29 16.56
N ALA A 264 -4.13 -5.51 17.82
CA ALA A 264 -3.18 -5.88 18.88
C ALA A 264 -2.28 -7.09 18.52
N PRO A 265 -2.73 -8.11 17.74
CA PRO A 265 -1.84 -9.18 17.27
C PRO A 265 -0.80 -8.76 16.22
N PHE A 266 -0.90 -7.56 15.66
CA PHE A 266 -0.02 -7.05 14.59
C PHE A 266 0.89 -5.90 15.05
N ILE A 267 0.47 -5.17 16.10
CA ILE A 267 1.16 -3.98 16.58
C ILE A 267 2.00 -4.36 17.80
N PRO A 268 3.34 -4.13 17.77
CA PRO A 268 4.18 -4.32 18.95
C PRO A 268 3.69 -3.50 20.13
N ALA A 269 3.79 -4.05 21.35
CA ALA A 269 3.18 -3.45 22.54
C ALA A 269 3.70 -2.03 22.83
N ASP A 270 4.97 -1.76 22.57
CA ASP A 270 5.62 -0.46 22.71
C ASP A 270 5.19 0.55 21.64
N GLN A 271 4.57 0.10 20.55
CA GLN A 271 4.12 0.93 19.45
C GLN A 271 2.63 1.28 19.52
N LEU A 272 1.89 0.73 20.49
CA LEU A 272 0.44 0.88 20.56
C LEU A 272 -0.02 2.34 20.73
N GLU A 273 0.72 3.14 21.49
CA GLU A 273 0.39 4.57 21.67
C GLU A 273 0.68 5.39 20.40
N SER A 274 1.74 5.04 19.66
CA SER A 274 2.02 5.63 18.36
C SER A 274 0.88 5.33 17.38
N PHE A 275 0.38 4.08 17.38
CA PHE A 275 -0.77 3.70 16.55
C PHE A 275 -2.06 4.42 16.96
N LYS A 276 -2.39 4.53 18.25
CA LYS A 276 -3.58 5.26 18.70
C LYS A 276 -3.53 6.74 18.31
N THR A 277 -2.34 7.34 18.34
CA THR A 277 -2.14 8.76 18.07
C THR A 277 -2.14 9.06 16.57
N TYR A 278 -1.40 8.27 15.80
CA TYR A 278 -1.09 8.56 14.39
C TYR A 278 -1.59 7.51 13.41
N GLY A 279 -2.05 6.34 13.86
CA GLY A 279 -2.35 5.19 13.00
C GLY A 279 -1.10 4.59 12.38
N ALA A 280 0.08 4.78 13.00
CA ALA A 280 1.37 4.36 12.48
C ALA A 280 2.26 3.72 13.56
N PHE A 281 3.12 2.80 13.15
CA PHE A 281 3.94 1.98 14.03
C PHE A 281 5.10 1.33 13.28
N VAL A 282 6.08 0.82 14.03
CA VAL A 282 7.27 0.14 13.50
C VAL A 282 7.28 -1.32 13.93
N VAL A 283 7.59 -2.24 13.01
CA VAL A 283 7.77 -3.67 13.32
C VAL A 283 9.20 -4.09 12.98
N PRO A 284 10.05 -4.40 13.97
CA PRO A 284 11.33 -5.04 13.73
C PRO A 284 11.13 -6.46 13.18
N VAL A 285 11.44 -6.70 11.91
CA VAL A 285 11.31 -8.03 11.27
C VAL A 285 12.63 -8.80 11.26
N ARG A 286 13.76 -8.08 11.32
CA ARG A 286 15.10 -8.69 11.43
C ARG A 286 15.98 -7.91 12.40
N ALA A 287 16.64 -8.60 13.32
CA ALA A 287 17.63 -8.01 14.22
C ALA A 287 18.93 -7.70 13.46
N PRO A 288 19.70 -6.68 13.87
CA PRO A 288 21.05 -6.48 13.35
C PRO A 288 21.96 -7.62 13.82
N GLU A 289 22.88 -8.02 12.95
CA GLU A 289 23.89 -9.05 13.22
C GLU A 289 25.29 -8.43 13.07
N GLN A 290 26.36 -9.20 13.30
CA GLN A 290 27.73 -8.65 13.21
C GLN A 290 27.97 -8.01 11.83
N ASP A 291 27.65 -8.74 10.76
CA ASP A 291 27.93 -8.35 9.37
C ASP A 291 26.67 -7.97 8.56
N ALA A 292 25.53 -7.76 9.23
CA ALA A 292 24.28 -7.38 8.58
C ALA A 292 23.51 -6.31 9.36
N VAL A 293 22.98 -5.32 8.65
CA VAL A 293 22.05 -4.34 9.26
C VAL A 293 20.73 -5.02 9.58
N GLY A 294 20.01 -4.54 10.59
CA GLY A 294 18.66 -5.00 10.89
C GLY A 294 17.65 -4.49 9.86
N LEU A 295 16.43 -5.04 9.87
CA LEU A 295 15.33 -4.57 9.02
C LEU A 295 14.08 -4.32 9.86
N SER A 296 13.49 -3.15 9.69
CA SER A 296 12.15 -2.82 10.21
C SER A 296 11.19 -2.54 9.07
N VAL A 297 9.93 -2.86 9.27
CA VAL A 297 8.83 -2.37 8.44
C VAL A 297 8.16 -1.21 9.18
N VAL A 298 8.08 -0.04 8.53
CA VAL A 298 7.45 1.16 9.09
C VAL A 298 6.11 1.36 8.38
N SER A 299 5.03 1.21 9.15
CA SER A 299 3.67 1.46 8.66
C SER A 299 3.29 2.91 8.91
N ILE A 300 3.17 3.69 7.83
CA ILE A 300 2.81 5.11 7.87
C ILE A 300 1.33 5.29 7.55
N ASN A 301 0.71 6.30 8.15
CA ASN A 301 -0.69 6.62 7.89
C ASN A 301 -0.80 7.75 6.86
N THR A 302 -1.00 7.35 5.61
CA THR A 302 -1.05 8.27 4.47
C THR A 302 -2.28 9.18 4.48
N MET A 303 -3.29 8.91 5.32
CA MET A 303 -4.46 9.78 5.48
C MET A 303 -4.12 11.19 5.97
N TRP A 304 -2.95 11.37 6.60
CA TRP A 304 -2.50 12.70 7.05
C TRP A 304 -1.91 13.56 5.93
N PHE A 305 -1.71 12.98 4.76
CA PHE A 305 -1.21 13.66 3.56
C PHE A 305 -2.24 13.67 2.44
N TYR A 306 -3.22 12.76 2.50
CA TYR A 306 -4.21 12.53 1.45
C TYR A 306 -5.12 13.73 1.23
N LEU A 307 -5.18 14.22 -0.01
CA LEU A 307 -6.04 15.34 -0.43
C LEU A 307 -7.53 15.08 -0.19
N GLY A 308 -7.95 13.80 -0.15
CA GLY A 308 -9.33 13.41 0.13
C GLY A 308 -9.72 13.51 1.60
N ASN A 309 -8.75 13.64 2.52
CA ASN A 309 -9.04 13.80 3.94
C ASN A 309 -9.21 15.30 4.29
N PRO A 310 -10.40 15.76 4.72
CA PRO A 310 -10.61 17.17 5.05
C PRO A 310 -9.81 17.67 6.26
N TYR A 311 -9.23 16.76 7.07
CA TYR A 311 -8.33 17.11 8.17
C TYR A 311 -6.85 17.09 7.79
N ALA A 312 -6.52 16.56 6.59
CA ALA A 312 -5.21 16.77 6.02
C ALA A 312 -5.11 18.22 5.54
N ALA A 313 -3.93 18.80 5.69
CA ALA A 313 -3.64 20.15 5.26
C ALA A 313 -2.21 20.21 4.72
N GLU A 314 -1.90 21.29 4.01
CA GLU A 314 -0.53 21.54 3.57
C GLU A 314 0.43 21.58 4.78
N CYS A 315 1.40 20.66 4.80
CA CYS A 315 2.49 20.67 5.77
C CYS A 315 3.24 22.00 5.66
N ALA A 316 3.43 22.73 6.76
CA ALA A 316 4.08 24.04 6.74
C ALA A 316 5.09 24.14 7.88
N SER A 317 6.27 24.70 7.58
CA SER A 317 7.26 24.99 8.60
C SER A 317 6.67 25.94 9.66
N GLY A 318 6.67 25.52 10.92
CA GLY A 318 6.18 26.30 12.05
C GLY A 318 4.68 26.21 12.37
N SER A 319 3.91 25.38 11.65
CA SER A 319 2.49 25.11 11.97
C SER A 319 2.30 23.66 12.43
N THR A 320 1.64 23.44 13.57
CA THR A 320 1.33 22.10 14.09
C THR A 320 0.13 21.49 13.37
N VAL A 321 0.26 21.20 12.07
CA VAL A 321 -0.71 20.39 11.31
C VAL A 321 -0.39 18.91 11.45
N VAL A 322 -1.40 18.04 11.41
CA VAL A 322 -1.24 16.60 11.69
C VAL A 322 -0.21 15.94 10.78
N GLY A 323 -0.22 16.29 9.49
CA GLY A 323 0.78 15.80 8.53
C GLY A 323 2.21 16.21 8.90
N ASP A 324 2.41 17.43 9.40
CA ASP A 324 3.73 17.91 9.80
C ASP A 324 4.26 17.14 11.04
N VAL A 325 3.37 16.87 12.00
CA VAL A 325 3.68 16.03 13.16
C VAL A 325 3.97 14.58 12.75
N HIS A 326 3.21 14.02 11.80
CA HIS A 326 3.44 12.66 11.30
C HIS A 326 4.78 12.53 10.58
N LEU A 327 5.15 13.52 9.75
CA LEU A 327 6.45 13.53 9.07
C LEU A 327 7.60 13.75 10.06
N ALA A 328 7.41 14.54 11.13
CA ALA A 328 8.40 14.66 12.20
C ALA A 328 8.60 13.35 12.96
N TRP A 329 7.51 12.62 13.25
CA TRP A 329 7.58 11.27 13.81
C TRP A 329 8.34 10.31 12.90
N LEU A 330 8.02 10.31 11.60
CA LEU A 330 8.71 9.44 10.63
C LEU A 330 10.20 9.79 10.53
N GLU A 331 10.55 11.08 10.52
CA GLU A 331 11.95 11.52 10.51
C GLU A 331 12.72 11.01 11.73
N GLN A 332 12.09 11.05 12.92
CA GLN A 332 12.67 10.49 14.14
C GLN A 332 12.87 8.97 14.01
N VAL A 333 11.89 8.24 13.49
CA VAL A 333 12.00 6.78 13.26
C VAL A 333 13.16 6.45 12.31
N LEU A 334 13.32 7.22 11.23
CA LEU A 334 14.42 7.01 10.27
C LEU A 334 15.79 7.34 10.88
N TRP A 335 15.86 8.39 11.71
CA TRP A 335 17.07 8.71 12.46
C TRP A 335 17.43 7.58 13.44
N GLU A 336 16.47 7.09 14.22
CA GLU A 336 16.68 5.97 15.16
C GLU A 336 17.08 4.68 14.44
N ALA A 337 16.49 4.41 13.27
CA ALA A 337 16.88 3.26 12.44
C ALA A 337 18.35 3.37 12.00
N LYS A 338 18.78 4.56 11.56
CA LYS A 338 20.17 4.82 11.17
C LYS A 338 21.13 4.57 12.33
N GLU A 339 20.87 5.17 13.49
CA GLU A 339 21.69 5.01 14.69
C GLU A 339 21.69 3.55 15.19
N GLY A 340 20.56 2.84 15.03
CA GLY A 340 20.38 1.45 15.42
C GLY A 340 20.96 0.42 14.44
N ARG A 341 21.67 0.83 13.38
CA ARG A 341 22.14 -0.03 12.27
C ARG A 341 20.99 -0.83 11.62
N ARG A 342 19.91 -0.14 11.26
CA ARG A 342 18.71 -0.73 10.66
C ARG A 342 18.35 -0.04 9.36
N GLN A 343 17.89 -0.83 8.42
CA GLN A 343 17.18 -0.39 7.23
C GLN A 343 15.67 -0.51 7.42
N VAL A 344 14.94 0.17 6.56
CA VAL A 344 13.50 0.34 6.64
C VAL A 344 12.83 0.04 5.31
N TYR A 345 11.79 -0.78 5.36
CA TYR A 345 10.74 -0.82 4.35
C TYR A 345 9.58 0.05 4.82
N VAL A 346 9.24 1.09 4.05
CA VAL A 346 8.09 1.94 4.35
C VAL A 346 6.87 1.36 3.66
N ILE A 347 5.79 1.16 4.40
CA ILE A 347 4.50 0.79 3.83
C ILE A 347 3.47 1.87 4.12
N GLY A 348 2.61 2.14 3.14
CA GLY A 348 1.45 3.01 3.29
C GLY A 348 0.36 2.57 2.33
N HIS A 349 -0.78 3.26 2.34
CA HIS A 349 -1.87 2.94 1.44
C HIS A 349 -1.82 3.83 0.19
N VAL A 350 -2.05 5.13 0.37
CA VAL A 350 -2.09 6.12 -0.71
C VAL A 350 -0.66 6.47 -1.15
N PRO A 351 -0.27 6.25 -2.42
CA PRO A 351 1.10 6.46 -2.84
C PRO A 351 1.52 7.94 -2.86
N PRO A 352 2.82 8.25 -2.68
CA PRO A 352 3.35 9.61 -2.59
C PRO A 352 3.40 10.30 -3.96
N ALA A 353 2.24 10.69 -4.48
CA ALA A 353 2.10 11.35 -5.77
C ALA A 353 1.28 12.65 -5.70
N ARG A 354 1.44 13.52 -6.70
CA ARG A 354 0.90 14.91 -6.68
C ARG A 354 -0.63 14.96 -6.72
N GLU A 355 -1.24 13.98 -7.35
CA GLU A 355 -2.69 13.76 -7.44
C GLU A 355 -3.31 13.24 -6.14
N HIS A 356 -2.48 12.80 -5.19
CA HIS A 356 -2.97 12.16 -3.98
C HIS A 356 -2.62 12.94 -2.73
N TRP A 357 -1.43 13.55 -2.67
CA TRP A 357 -0.91 14.16 -1.45
C TRP A 357 -0.86 15.69 -1.53
N HIS A 358 -1.07 16.33 -0.39
CA HIS A 358 -0.79 17.75 -0.22
C HIS A 358 0.64 18.09 -0.62
N ARG A 359 0.79 19.18 -1.39
CA ARG A 359 2.01 19.49 -2.14
C ARG A 359 3.23 19.60 -1.22
N ARG A 360 3.09 20.32 -0.11
CA ARG A 360 4.19 20.53 0.84
C ARG A 360 4.49 19.29 1.66
N CYS A 361 3.49 18.46 1.97
CA CYS A 361 3.71 17.17 2.63
C CYS A 361 4.50 16.23 1.71
N LEU A 362 4.12 16.14 0.43
CA LEU A 362 4.85 15.37 -0.57
C LEU A 362 6.29 15.85 -0.73
N ALA A 363 6.52 17.16 -0.83
CA ALA A 363 7.88 17.72 -0.95
C ALA A 363 8.74 17.42 0.28
N ARG A 364 8.19 17.57 1.49
CA ARG A 364 8.90 17.25 2.74
C ARG A 364 9.20 15.76 2.83
N TYR A 365 8.23 14.90 2.52
CA TYR A 365 8.42 13.45 2.47
C TYR A 365 9.52 13.07 1.47
N ALA A 366 9.44 13.54 0.24
CA ALA A 366 10.39 13.22 -0.83
C ALA A 366 11.82 13.68 -0.50
N SER A 367 11.97 14.88 0.10
CA SER A 367 13.28 15.35 0.59
C SER A 367 13.82 14.50 1.73
N MET A 368 12.96 14.10 2.68
CA MET A 368 13.33 13.26 3.81
C MET A 368 13.77 11.86 3.37
N VAL A 369 12.96 11.14 2.60
CA VAL A 369 13.33 9.78 2.16
C VAL A 369 14.55 9.80 1.23
N GLY A 370 14.75 10.88 0.45
CA GLY A 370 15.99 11.07 -0.29
C GLY A 370 17.22 11.18 0.61
N ARG A 371 17.17 12.02 1.67
CA ARG A 371 18.28 12.15 2.64
C ARG A 371 18.56 10.86 3.42
N TYR A 372 17.55 10.03 3.62
CA TYR A 372 17.64 8.73 4.28
C TYR A 372 17.63 7.56 3.28
N SER A 373 18.07 7.76 2.03
CA SER A 373 18.08 6.71 1.00
C SER A 373 19.02 5.53 1.29
N ASP A 374 19.95 5.69 2.24
CA ASP A 374 20.76 4.59 2.80
C ASP A 374 20.00 3.72 3.81
N VAL A 375 18.93 4.27 4.40
CA VAL A 375 18.07 3.63 5.40
C VAL A 375 16.77 3.12 4.79
N VAL A 376 16.10 3.94 3.96
CA VAL A 376 14.84 3.61 3.27
C VAL A 376 15.15 2.86 1.97
N VAL A 377 15.04 1.54 2.01
CA VAL A 377 15.45 0.64 0.92
C VAL A 377 14.28 0.02 0.15
N ALA A 378 13.05 0.19 0.63
CA ALA A 378 11.85 -0.09 -0.14
C ALA A 378 10.69 0.79 0.31
N GLN A 379 9.77 1.10 -0.61
CA GLN A 379 8.48 1.69 -0.27
C GLN A 379 7.36 0.99 -1.04
N ILE A 380 6.30 0.58 -0.34
CA ILE A 380 5.26 -0.32 -0.87
C ILE A 380 3.87 0.25 -0.56
N PHE A 381 3.04 0.41 -1.59
CA PHE A 381 1.73 1.06 -1.54
C PHE A 381 0.66 0.32 -2.36
N GLY A 382 -0.60 0.75 -2.23
CA GLY A 382 -1.78 0.22 -2.94
C GLY A 382 -2.67 1.34 -3.49
N HIS A 383 -3.97 1.36 -3.14
CA HIS A 383 -4.95 2.44 -3.36
C HIS A 383 -5.46 2.61 -4.80
N VAL A 384 -4.56 2.63 -5.77
CA VAL A 384 -4.91 2.98 -7.15
C VAL A 384 -5.48 1.79 -7.92
N ASN A 385 -5.28 0.58 -7.39
CA ASN A 385 -5.72 -0.70 -7.95
C ASN A 385 -5.08 -1.04 -9.31
N LEU A 386 -3.96 -0.38 -9.64
CA LEU A 386 -3.17 -0.54 -10.86
C LEU A 386 -1.72 -0.83 -10.51
N ASP A 387 -0.99 -1.39 -11.47
CA ASP A 387 0.39 -1.84 -11.30
C ASP A 387 1.37 -0.82 -11.87
N TYR A 388 1.99 -0.02 -10.99
CA TYR A 388 2.96 1.00 -11.42
C TYR A 388 3.90 1.41 -10.27
N PHE A 389 4.70 2.45 -10.51
CA PHE A 389 5.66 2.94 -9.54
C PHE A 389 5.69 4.47 -9.52
N VAL A 390 6.24 5.05 -8.45
CA VAL A 390 6.47 6.49 -8.32
C VAL A 390 7.94 6.73 -7.98
N LEU A 391 8.60 7.60 -8.74
CA LEU A 391 9.95 8.07 -8.42
C LEU A 391 9.86 9.18 -7.37
N VAL A 392 10.45 8.95 -6.20
CA VAL A 392 10.32 9.82 -5.02
C VAL A 392 11.68 10.41 -4.64
N GLY A 393 11.86 11.71 -4.86
CA GLY A 393 13.04 12.45 -4.45
C GLY A 393 12.80 13.96 -4.55
N ALA A 394 13.72 14.76 -3.98
CA ALA A 394 13.60 16.21 -4.00
C ALA A 394 13.50 16.79 -5.43
N GLU A 395 14.17 16.16 -6.39
CA GLU A 395 14.19 16.57 -7.80
C GLU A 395 12.89 16.22 -8.55
N THR A 396 12.16 15.20 -8.11
CA THR A 396 10.85 14.82 -8.67
C THR A 396 9.69 15.53 -7.95
N ALA A 397 9.97 16.09 -6.77
CA ALA A 397 9.02 16.90 -6.01
C ALA A 397 8.67 18.21 -6.74
N PRO A 398 7.50 18.82 -6.44
CA PRO A 398 7.08 20.08 -7.06
C PRO A 398 8.06 21.23 -6.79
N VAL A 399 8.77 21.70 -7.81
CA VAL A 399 9.88 22.68 -7.73
C VAL A 399 9.45 24.07 -7.21
N ASN A 400 8.16 24.42 -7.27
CA ASN A 400 7.65 25.69 -6.75
C ASN A 400 6.42 25.46 -5.87
N ALA A 401 6.66 25.16 -4.59
CA ALA A 401 5.63 24.92 -3.58
C ALA A 401 4.78 26.16 -3.22
N GLU A 402 4.96 27.29 -3.91
CA GLU A 402 4.24 28.54 -3.68
C GLU A 402 3.40 29.02 -4.88
N THR A 403 3.73 28.63 -6.12
CA THR A 403 3.12 29.24 -7.33
C THR A 403 2.41 28.28 -8.29
N ALA A 404 2.51 26.96 -8.10
CA ALA A 404 1.77 26.03 -8.96
C ALA A 404 0.25 26.07 -8.66
N PRO A 405 -0.63 26.11 -9.69
CA PRO A 405 -2.07 26.15 -9.49
C PRO A 405 -2.55 24.92 -8.69
N VAL A 406 -3.50 25.16 -7.79
CA VAL A 406 -4.06 24.21 -6.80
C VAL A 406 -4.89 23.09 -7.46
N ASN A 407 -5.06 23.13 -8.78
CA ASN A 407 -5.86 22.16 -9.53
C ASN A 407 -5.04 20.91 -9.87
N ALA A 408 -4.44 20.25 -8.87
CA ALA A 408 -4.24 18.81 -8.97
C ALA A 408 -5.62 18.20 -8.76
N ALA A 409 -6.36 17.94 -9.84
CA ALA A 409 -7.55 17.12 -9.73
C ALA A 409 -7.09 15.80 -9.08
N LEU A 410 -7.65 15.48 -7.89
CA LEU A 410 -7.51 14.15 -7.33
C LEU A 410 -7.80 13.17 -8.45
N ILE A 411 -6.89 12.24 -8.76
CA ILE A 411 -7.27 11.10 -9.56
C ILE A 411 -8.32 10.39 -8.70
N PRO A 412 -9.59 10.39 -9.11
CA PRO A 412 -10.62 9.77 -8.30
C PRO A 412 -10.22 8.30 -8.16
N THR A 413 -10.24 7.75 -6.95
CA THR A 413 -10.10 6.30 -6.74
C THR A 413 -11.36 5.53 -7.17
N ARG A 414 -12.15 6.16 -8.07
CA ARG A 414 -13.57 5.99 -8.40
C ARG A 414 -14.52 6.57 -7.36
N HIS A 415 -14.95 7.82 -7.56
CA HIS A 415 -16.12 8.41 -6.87
C HIS A 415 -16.84 9.49 -7.69
N THR A 416 -16.96 9.30 -9.00
CA THR A 416 -18.17 9.77 -9.69
C THR A 416 -18.91 8.51 -10.12
N ASP A 417 -20.24 8.48 -9.97
CA ASP A 417 -21.08 7.29 -10.15
C ASP A 417 -20.96 6.62 -11.55
N ASP A 418 -20.18 7.22 -12.47
CA ASP A 418 -20.10 6.87 -13.89
C ASP A 418 -18.70 6.42 -14.39
N GLU A 419 -17.66 6.37 -13.54
CA GLU A 419 -16.30 6.04 -14.01
C GLU A 419 -15.99 4.52 -14.00
N HIS A 420 -16.18 3.92 -15.17
CA HIS A 420 -15.79 2.56 -15.51
C HIS A 420 -14.28 2.31 -15.28
N PRO A 421 -13.81 1.10 -14.86
CA PRO A 421 -12.39 0.84 -14.56
C PRO A 421 -11.44 1.19 -15.71
N ILE A 422 -11.92 1.06 -16.94
CA ILE A 422 -11.17 1.42 -18.16
C ILE A 422 -10.88 2.93 -18.22
N LYS A 423 -11.87 3.77 -17.89
CA LYS A 423 -11.68 5.24 -17.86
C LYS A 423 -10.71 5.64 -16.76
N HIS A 424 -10.84 5.02 -15.58
CA HIS A 424 -9.91 5.20 -14.46
C HIS A 424 -8.47 4.88 -14.86
N ALA A 425 -8.24 3.69 -15.45
CA ALA A 425 -6.92 3.28 -15.92
C ALA A 425 -6.34 4.25 -16.99
N ALA A 426 -7.16 4.73 -17.92
CA ALA A 426 -6.72 5.71 -18.91
C ALA A 426 -6.33 7.06 -18.27
N THR A 427 -7.10 7.51 -17.26
CA THR A 427 -6.78 8.71 -16.48
C THR A 427 -5.46 8.55 -15.73
N VAL A 428 -5.27 7.44 -15.00
CA VAL A 428 -4.03 7.17 -14.26
C VAL A 428 -2.84 7.07 -15.21
N ARG A 429 -2.97 6.36 -16.33
CA ARG A 429 -1.92 6.25 -17.38
C ARG A 429 -1.47 7.63 -17.86
N ARG A 430 -2.41 8.54 -18.14
CA ARG A 430 -2.09 9.91 -18.57
C ARG A 430 -1.30 10.66 -17.50
N HIS A 431 -1.73 10.63 -16.24
CA HIS A 431 -1.05 11.32 -15.15
C HIS A 431 0.33 10.71 -14.87
N PHE A 432 0.42 9.39 -14.83
CA PHE A 432 1.69 8.67 -14.67
C PHE A 432 2.69 9.03 -15.78
N THR A 433 2.24 9.06 -17.04
CA THR A 433 3.09 9.46 -18.18
C THR A 433 3.61 10.90 -18.04
N GLN A 434 2.76 11.83 -17.59
CA GLN A 434 3.16 13.22 -17.32
C GLN A 434 4.19 13.32 -16.19
N GLN A 435 4.04 12.51 -15.14
CA GLN A 435 5.01 12.44 -14.04
C GLN A 435 6.35 11.88 -14.51
N LEU A 436 6.36 10.78 -15.27
CA LEU A 436 7.58 10.22 -15.84
C LEU A 436 8.29 11.24 -16.72
N LEU A 437 7.56 11.95 -17.60
CA LEU A 437 8.14 13.02 -18.42
C LEU A 437 8.75 14.13 -17.56
N SER A 438 8.06 14.57 -16.51
CA SER A 438 8.57 15.60 -15.59
C SER A 438 9.82 15.13 -14.85
N ALA A 439 9.80 13.92 -14.30
CA ALA A 439 10.90 13.36 -13.53
C ALA A 439 12.14 13.12 -14.41
N THR A 440 11.95 12.45 -15.55
CA THR A 440 13.03 12.19 -16.52
C THR A 440 13.61 13.46 -17.13
N THR A 441 12.83 14.53 -17.26
CA THR A 441 13.33 15.84 -17.72
C THR A 441 14.11 16.55 -16.62
N ALA A 442 13.66 16.50 -15.36
CA ALA A 442 14.39 17.06 -14.23
C ALA A 442 15.76 16.37 -14.06
N LEU A 443 15.77 15.04 -14.07
CA LEU A 443 16.99 14.22 -13.96
C LEU A 443 17.97 14.43 -15.13
N HIS A 444 17.45 14.76 -16.33
CA HIS A 444 18.29 15.02 -17.51
C HIS A 444 18.84 16.45 -17.56
N ARG A 445 18.16 17.43 -16.96
CA ARG A 445 18.55 18.85 -17.02
C ARG A 445 19.95 19.11 -16.42
N ASP A 446 20.36 18.26 -15.48
CA ASP A 446 21.66 18.32 -14.82
C ASP A 446 22.74 17.45 -15.50
N GLN A 447 22.44 16.75 -16.60
CA GLN A 447 23.35 15.75 -17.18
C GLN A 447 23.34 15.72 -18.72
N THR A 448 24.39 16.26 -19.35
CA THR A 448 24.66 16.13 -20.80
C THR A 448 25.48 14.87 -21.15
N GLY A 449 25.44 13.83 -20.31
CA GLY A 449 26.28 12.63 -20.40
C GLY A 449 25.49 11.30 -20.43
N PRO A 450 26.19 10.13 -20.42
CA PRO A 450 25.56 8.81 -20.34
C PRO A 450 24.76 8.65 -19.04
N PHE A 451 23.84 7.68 -19.00
CA PHE A 451 22.94 7.51 -17.86
C PHE A 451 23.70 7.46 -16.52
N PRO A 452 23.25 8.19 -15.49
CA PRO A 452 23.85 8.18 -14.17
C PRO A 452 23.71 6.77 -13.59
N THR A 453 24.84 6.21 -13.20
CA THR A 453 24.93 4.92 -12.51
C THR A 453 24.50 5.02 -11.04
N ALA A 454 24.25 6.23 -10.53
CA ALA A 454 23.74 6.47 -9.19
C ALA A 454 22.79 7.68 -9.19
N THR A 455 21.64 7.53 -8.53
CA THR A 455 20.66 8.60 -8.29
C THR A 455 20.63 8.93 -6.80
N PRO A 456 21.65 9.64 -6.27
CA PRO A 456 21.68 9.98 -4.84
C PRO A 456 20.43 10.82 -4.50
N ASN A 457 19.80 10.52 -3.37
CA ASN A 457 18.56 11.16 -2.91
C ASN A 457 17.28 10.84 -3.70
N LEU A 458 17.28 9.77 -4.49
CA LEU A 458 16.08 9.25 -5.13
C LEU A 458 15.74 7.87 -4.57
N THR A 459 14.45 7.61 -4.39
CA THR A 459 13.87 6.33 -3.99
C THR A 459 12.73 5.98 -4.93
N VAL A 460 12.27 4.72 -4.90
CA VAL A 460 11.09 4.28 -5.64
C VAL A 460 10.00 3.81 -4.68
N ALA A 461 8.76 4.15 -5.00
CA ALA A 461 7.57 3.63 -4.35
C ALA A 461 6.83 2.70 -5.32
N LEU A 462 6.67 1.44 -4.93
CA LEU A 462 6.01 0.42 -5.72
C LEU A 462 4.51 0.41 -5.37
N VAL A 463 3.67 0.55 -6.38
CA VAL A 463 2.21 0.56 -6.24
C VAL A 463 1.67 -0.75 -6.82
N SER A 464 1.07 -1.55 -5.96
CA SER A 464 0.61 -2.89 -6.35
C SER A 464 -0.85 -2.88 -6.78
N PRO A 465 -1.20 -3.76 -7.73
CA PRO A 465 -2.61 -4.04 -8.03
C PRO A 465 -3.26 -4.81 -6.87
N SER A 466 -4.56 -5.05 -6.98
CA SER A 466 -5.43 -5.24 -5.84
C SER A 466 -6.26 -6.52 -5.87
N ILE A 467 -6.79 -6.90 -4.71
CA ILE A 467 -7.67 -8.05 -4.59
C ILE A 467 -9.09 -7.70 -5.09
N ILE A 468 -9.56 -6.47 -4.92
CA ILE A 468 -10.87 -6.04 -5.41
C ILE A 468 -11.06 -6.35 -6.90
N PRO A 469 -12.19 -6.94 -7.32
CA PRO A 469 -12.43 -7.35 -8.70
C PRO A 469 -12.84 -6.16 -9.61
N ASN A 470 -12.22 -5.00 -9.43
CA ASN A 470 -12.34 -3.88 -10.38
C ASN A 470 -11.61 -4.22 -11.69
N TYR A 471 -10.45 -4.87 -11.54
CA TYR A 471 -9.71 -5.57 -12.58
C TYR A 471 -9.72 -7.07 -12.25
N LEU A 472 -8.66 -7.78 -12.59
CA LEU A 472 -8.51 -9.16 -12.12
C LEU A 472 -7.82 -9.19 -10.75
N PRO A 473 -8.36 -9.94 -9.76
CA PRO A 473 -7.79 -10.04 -8.43
C PRO A 473 -6.33 -10.46 -8.46
N SER A 474 -5.50 -9.78 -7.69
CA SER A 474 -4.05 -9.92 -7.73
C SER A 474 -3.41 -9.87 -6.35
N VAL A 475 -2.28 -10.57 -6.20
CA VAL A 475 -1.41 -10.54 -5.02
C VAL A 475 0.05 -10.57 -5.45
N ARG A 476 0.96 -10.03 -4.63
CA ARG A 476 2.38 -9.89 -4.99
C ARG A 476 3.28 -10.53 -3.95
N ARG A 477 4.28 -11.29 -4.39
CA ARG A 477 5.37 -11.80 -3.54
C ARG A 477 6.65 -11.10 -3.91
N TYR A 478 7.34 -10.52 -2.94
CA TYR A 478 8.63 -9.87 -3.12
C TYR A 478 9.76 -10.82 -2.73
N ALA A 479 10.85 -10.74 -3.49
CA ALA A 479 12.09 -11.45 -3.24
C ALA A 479 13.17 -10.43 -2.84
N ALA A 480 13.83 -10.67 -1.71
CA ALA A 480 14.86 -9.80 -1.17
C ALA A 480 16.19 -10.53 -1.04
N THR A 481 17.28 -9.80 -1.29
CA THR A 481 18.66 -10.28 -1.15
C THR A 481 19.38 -9.50 -0.08
N MET A 482 20.23 -10.19 0.68
CA MET A 482 21.13 -9.57 1.64
C MET A 482 22.53 -9.43 1.07
N ARG A 483 22.74 -8.39 0.25
CA ARG A 483 24.04 -8.10 -0.36
C ARG A 483 24.84 -7.15 0.52
N SER A 484 26.06 -7.55 0.91
CA SER A 484 26.93 -6.78 1.80
C SER A 484 26.23 -6.33 3.09
N GLY A 485 25.30 -7.16 3.61
CA GLY A 485 24.54 -6.88 4.81
C GLY A 485 23.36 -5.90 4.66
N SER A 486 23.00 -5.49 3.43
CA SER A 486 21.87 -4.59 3.10
C SER A 486 20.65 -5.37 2.57
N HIS A 487 19.44 -4.98 2.95
CA HIS A 487 18.15 -5.60 2.62
C HIS A 487 17.55 -5.05 1.32
N LEU A 488 18.12 -5.43 0.17
CA LEU A 488 17.69 -4.93 -1.13
C LEU A 488 16.59 -5.83 -1.73
N LEU A 489 15.57 -5.21 -2.31
CA LEU A 489 14.58 -5.91 -3.12
C LEU A 489 15.18 -6.29 -4.47
N ALA A 490 15.20 -7.58 -4.78
CA ALA A 490 15.80 -8.11 -6.00
C ALA A 490 14.77 -8.33 -7.12
N ASP A 491 13.54 -8.72 -6.77
CA ASP A 491 12.45 -8.96 -7.72
C ASP A 491 11.09 -9.00 -7.00
N TYR A 492 10.02 -9.07 -7.78
CA TYR A 492 8.72 -9.53 -7.30
C TYR A 492 8.09 -10.49 -8.31
N THR A 493 7.25 -11.39 -7.83
CA THR A 493 6.33 -12.19 -8.64
C THR A 493 4.92 -11.65 -8.47
N GLN A 494 4.31 -11.24 -9.57
CA GLN A 494 2.91 -10.83 -9.62
C GLN A 494 2.03 -12.05 -9.90
N TYR A 495 1.04 -12.27 -9.05
CA TYR A 495 0.03 -13.31 -9.23
C TYR A 495 -1.32 -12.70 -9.56
N LEU A 496 -2.08 -13.43 -10.36
CA LEU A 496 -3.34 -13.01 -10.95
C LEU A 496 -4.33 -14.18 -10.89
N TRP A 497 -5.57 -13.92 -10.50
CA TRP A 497 -6.67 -14.85 -10.70
C TRP A 497 -7.62 -14.33 -11.80
N ASN A 498 -7.67 -15.05 -12.92
CA ASN A 498 -8.66 -14.80 -13.96
C ASN A 498 -10.06 -15.29 -13.55
N ILE A 499 -10.72 -14.57 -12.63
CA ILE A 499 -12.10 -14.85 -12.24
C ILE A 499 -13.11 -14.64 -13.38
N SER A 500 -12.68 -14.07 -14.52
CA SER A 500 -13.46 -14.03 -15.75
C SER A 500 -13.46 -15.36 -16.52
N ASP A 501 -12.73 -16.37 -16.06
CA ASP A 501 -12.82 -17.72 -16.55
C ASP A 501 -13.45 -18.60 -15.47
N VAL A 502 -14.72 -18.96 -15.66
CA VAL A 502 -15.47 -19.78 -14.70
C VAL A 502 -14.87 -21.17 -14.49
N SER A 503 -14.01 -21.65 -15.40
CA SER A 503 -13.31 -22.92 -15.18
C SER A 503 -12.33 -22.83 -13.99
N THR A 504 -11.72 -21.66 -13.79
CA THR A 504 -10.79 -21.38 -12.67
C THR A 504 -11.49 -21.38 -11.30
N TRP A 505 -12.82 -21.33 -11.27
CA TRP A 505 -13.60 -21.30 -10.03
C TRP A 505 -13.64 -22.66 -9.32
N THR A 506 -13.37 -23.72 -10.08
CA THR A 506 -13.46 -25.12 -9.64
C THR A 506 -12.11 -25.82 -9.54
N THR A 507 -11.06 -25.21 -10.10
CA THR A 507 -9.71 -25.76 -10.06
C THR A 507 -8.98 -25.27 -8.80
N GLU A 508 -7.95 -26.02 -8.38
CA GLU A 508 -7.01 -25.54 -7.34
C GLU A 508 -6.01 -24.48 -7.88
N GLN A 509 -6.17 -24.08 -9.15
CA GLN A 509 -5.32 -23.13 -9.86
C GLN A 509 -6.01 -21.75 -9.95
N GLU A 510 -6.36 -21.19 -8.78
CA GLU A 510 -7.01 -19.88 -8.66
C GLU A 510 -6.06 -18.78 -9.18
N PHE A 511 -4.87 -18.68 -8.59
CA PHE A 511 -3.87 -17.70 -8.98
C PHE A 511 -2.75 -18.34 -9.80
N SER A 512 -2.41 -17.70 -10.93
CA SER A 512 -1.25 -18.00 -11.75
C SER A 512 -0.24 -16.86 -11.71
N VAL A 513 1.03 -17.17 -11.94
CA VAL A 513 2.05 -16.14 -12.14
C VAL A 513 1.73 -15.36 -13.41
N GLU A 514 1.58 -14.05 -13.31
CA GLU A 514 1.41 -13.15 -14.44
C GLU A 514 2.78 -12.75 -15.01
N TYR A 515 3.70 -12.31 -14.15
CA TYR A 515 5.08 -11.95 -14.51
C TYR A 515 5.99 -11.78 -13.29
N SER A 516 7.31 -11.73 -13.54
CA SER A 516 8.31 -11.18 -12.62
C SER A 516 8.85 -9.85 -13.14
N ALA A 517 9.21 -8.91 -12.27
CA ALA A 517 9.73 -7.60 -12.71
C ALA A 517 11.02 -7.74 -13.51
N ARG A 518 11.89 -8.68 -13.11
CA ARG A 518 13.13 -9.02 -13.81
C ARG A 518 12.87 -9.52 -15.22
N ASP A 519 11.97 -10.49 -15.41
CA ASP A 519 11.72 -11.06 -16.74
C ASP A 519 10.95 -10.09 -17.64
N ALA A 520 10.03 -9.32 -17.06
CA ALA A 520 9.23 -8.38 -17.84
C ALA A 520 10.04 -7.15 -18.28
N TYR A 521 10.87 -6.60 -17.39
CA TYR A 521 11.47 -5.27 -17.59
C TYR A 521 12.99 -5.29 -17.64
N GLY A 522 13.63 -6.42 -17.33
CA GLY A 522 15.09 -6.55 -17.30
C GLY A 522 15.75 -5.84 -16.11
N LEU A 523 15.01 -5.63 -15.02
CA LEU A 523 15.54 -4.97 -13.81
C LEU A 523 16.46 -5.93 -13.05
N ALA A 524 17.66 -5.48 -12.72
CA ALA A 524 18.59 -6.26 -11.89
C ALA A 524 18.16 -6.27 -10.41
N GLN A 525 17.52 -5.20 -9.96
CA GLN A 525 16.99 -5.00 -8.61
C GLN A 525 15.88 -3.94 -8.63
N LEU A 526 15.10 -3.85 -7.56
CA LEU A 526 13.94 -2.96 -7.47
C LEU A 526 14.31 -1.63 -6.80
N ASP A 527 15.28 -0.91 -7.36
CA ASP A 527 15.78 0.34 -6.81
C ASP A 527 15.54 1.56 -7.71
N ALA A 528 15.86 2.75 -7.20
CA ALA A 528 15.63 4.00 -7.93
C ALA A 528 16.37 4.06 -9.27
N SER A 529 17.60 3.55 -9.36
CA SER A 529 18.38 3.59 -10.61
C SER A 529 17.75 2.74 -11.71
N GLU A 530 17.35 1.51 -11.40
CA GLU A 530 16.72 0.60 -12.36
C GLU A 530 15.35 1.13 -12.80
N TYR A 531 14.58 1.72 -11.88
CA TYR A 531 13.29 2.34 -12.22
C TYR A 531 13.42 3.67 -12.98
N VAL A 532 14.52 4.42 -12.82
CA VAL A 532 14.83 5.57 -13.67
C VAL A 532 15.15 5.11 -15.10
N ARG A 533 15.94 4.03 -15.25
CA ARG A 533 16.19 3.42 -16.55
C ARG A 533 14.89 2.97 -17.21
N LEU A 534 14.02 2.26 -16.48
CA LEU A 534 12.70 1.86 -16.97
C LEU A 534 11.86 3.09 -17.36
N ALA A 535 11.84 4.14 -16.54
CA ALA A 535 11.13 5.38 -16.86
C ALA A 535 11.61 6.00 -18.19
N TRP A 536 12.91 6.01 -18.47
CA TRP A 536 13.44 6.48 -19.76
C TRP A 536 13.01 5.60 -20.93
N THR A 537 13.05 4.26 -20.76
CA THR A 537 12.54 3.32 -21.76
C THR A 537 11.07 3.59 -22.07
N LEU A 538 10.23 3.79 -21.05
CA LEU A 538 8.81 4.11 -21.22
C LEU A 538 8.58 5.45 -21.93
N MET A 539 9.49 6.40 -21.77
CA MET A 539 9.48 7.71 -22.45
C MET A 539 10.14 7.67 -23.84
N GLY A 540 10.53 6.50 -24.36
CA GLY A 540 11.13 6.33 -25.68
C GLY A 540 12.56 6.87 -25.78
N ARG A 541 13.30 6.92 -24.67
CA ARG A 541 14.71 7.35 -24.64
C ARG A 541 15.60 6.11 -24.46
N SER A 542 16.59 5.94 -25.33
CA SER A 542 17.61 4.89 -25.23
C SER A 542 18.84 5.37 -24.46
N ASN A 543 19.59 4.44 -23.87
CA ASN A 543 20.89 4.74 -23.28
C ASN A 543 21.87 5.05 -24.42
N VAL A 544 22.45 6.25 -24.44
CA VAL A 544 23.52 6.55 -25.39
C VAL A 544 24.74 5.69 -25.00
N GLY A 545 24.94 4.57 -25.70
CA GLY A 545 26.05 3.64 -25.50
C GLY A 545 25.72 2.32 -24.78
N GLY A 546 24.48 2.11 -24.33
CA GLY A 546 24.03 0.83 -23.77
C GLY A 546 23.24 0.07 -24.83
N GLY A 547 23.86 -0.93 -25.46
CA GLY A 547 23.43 -1.67 -26.66
C GLY A 547 22.08 -2.40 -26.67
N MET A 548 21.01 -1.81 -26.15
CA MET A 548 19.64 -2.32 -26.31
C MET A 548 19.05 -1.78 -27.62
N GLU A 549 18.64 -2.66 -28.52
CA GLU A 549 18.05 -2.25 -29.80
C GLU A 549 16.67 -1.59 -29.60
N ASP A 550 16.25 -0.72 -30.52
CA ASP A 550 14.95 -0.03 -30.44
C ASP A 550 13.76 -1.01 -30.30
N LYS A 551 13.86 -2.18 -30.91
CA LYS A 551 12.85 -3.25 -30.81
C LYS A 551 12.71 -3.80 -29.39
N ASP A 552 13.81 -3.90 -28.64
CA ASP A 552 13.78 -4.39 -27.27
C ASP A 552 13.13 -3.37 -26.33
N LEU A 553 13.35 -2.07 -26.58
CA LEU A 553 12.70 -0.99 -25.84
C LEU A 553 11.18 -0.96 -26.06
N GLU A 554 10.74 -1.14 -27.30
CA GLU A 554 9.31 -1.26 -27.60
C GLU A 554 8.69 -2.47 -26.91
N ALA A 555 9.37 -3.62 -26.93
CA ALA A 555 8.88 -4.83 -26.27
C ALA A 555 8.73 -4.66 -24.74
N VAL A 556 9.68 -3.99 -24.07
CA VAL A 556 9.56 -3.65 -22.63
C VAL A 556 8.38 -2.71 -22.38
N ARG A 557 8.23 -1.67 -23.20
CA ARG A 557 7.14 -0.70 -23.09
C ARG A 557 5.77 -1.36 -23.23
N ASP A 558 5.63 -2.24 -24.22
CA ASP A 558 4.38 -2.96 -24.49
C ASP A 558 4.03 -3.92 -23.35
N ARG A 559 5.03 -4.60 -22.77
CA ARG A 559 4.83 -5.43 -21.57
C ARG A 559 4.40 -4.60 -20.37
N PHE A 560 5.06 -3.46 -20.12
CA PHE A 560 4.69 -2.58 -19.00
C PHE A 560 3.23 -2.13 -19.10
N TRP A 561 2.80 -1.63 -20.27
CA TRP A 561 1.42 -1.19 -20.44
C TRP A 561 0.39 -2.33 -20.41
N ARG A 562 0.78 -3.54 -20.80
CA ARG A 562 -0.04 -4.75 -20.63
C ARG A 562 -0.30 -5.07 -19.15
N TYR A 563 0.71 -4.94 -18.30
CA TYR A 563 0.61 -5.24 -16.87
C TYR A 563 0.06 -4.07 -16.04
N PHE A 564 0.19 -2.83 -16.53
CA PHE A 564 -0.26 -1.62 -15.83
C PHE A 564 -1.70 -1.70 -15.31
N ALA A 565 -2.61 -2.25 -16.11
CA ALA A 565 -3.98 -2.53 -15.70
C ALA A 565 -4.21 -4.05 -15.75
N VAL A 566 -3.49 -4.79 -14.88
CA VAL A 566 -3.49 -6.25 -14.67
C VAL A 566 -4.46 -6.94 -15.58
N SER A 567 -3.87 -7.45 -16.68
CA SER A 567 -4.53 -8.01 -17.87
C SER A 567 -6.05 -7.90 -17.83
N THR A 568 -6.57 -6.71 -18.09
CA THR A 568 -8.02 -6.44 -18.21
C THR A 568 -8.78 -7.36 -19.18
N GLY A 569 -8.13 -8.31 -19.87
CA GLY A 569 -8.70 -9.06 -20.97
C GLY A 569 -9.09 -8.17 -22.15
N VAL A 570 -8.82 -6.86 -22.06
CA VAL A 570 -9.10 -5.88 -23.09
C VAL A 570 -7.80 -5.63 -23.82
N SER A 571 -7.68 -6.22 -25.00
CA SER A 571 -6.57 -6.00 -25.95
C SER A 571 -6.56 -4.58 -26.56
N GLU A 572 -7.33 -3.62 -26.01
CA GLU A 572 -7.50 -2.27 -26.57
C GLU A 572 -6.80 -1.16 -25.77
N PHE A 573 -5.91 -1.50 -24.84
CA PHE A 573 -5.09 -0.50 -24.13
C PHE A 573 -3.79 -0.14 -24.85
#